data_AF-A0A959V6D9-F1
#
_entry.id   AF-A0A959V6D9-F1
#
_cell.length_a   1.000
_cell.length_b   1.000
_cell.length_c   1.000
_cell.angle_alpha   90.00
_cell.angle_beta   90.00
_cell.angle_gamma   90.00
#
_symmetry.space_group_name_H-M   'P 1'
#
loop_
_entity.id
_entity.type
_entity.pdbx_description
1 polymer ?
#
loop_
_entity_poly.entity_id
_entity_poly.type
_entity_poly.pdbx_seq_one_letter_code
_entity_poly.pdbx_strand_id
1 'polypeptide(L)'
;MKEQKERGSRRPGGRKPSKEDHQIRKAFKRKGWSEVKANDSWAIFKIMSEFVAGFETLQRIRPCVSIFGSARTRPDQAEYQLTERIAELLTRHGYGVITGGGPGIMEAANKGA
;
A
#
# COMPACT_ATOMS: atom_id res chain seq x y z
N MET A 1 25.59 48.16 59.74
CA MET A 1 25.66 47.22 58.60
C MET A 1 24.93 45.94 59.00
N LYS A 2 23.72 45.72 58.49
CA LYS A 2 23.03 44.42 58.56
C LYS A 2 22.56 44.09 57.16
N GLU A 3 22.99 42.92 56.71
CA GLU A 3 22.86 42.39 55.37
C GLU A 3 21.41 42.12 54.96
N GLN A 4 21.19 42.30 53.66
CA GLN A 4 19.97 41.96 52.94
C GLN A 4 19.77 40.44 52.89
N LYS A 5 18.60 39.96 53.33
CA LYS A 5 18.07 38.68 52.86
C LYS A 5 16.56 38.70 52.98
N GLU A 6 15.89 38.78 51.83
CA GLU A 6 14.61 38.16 51.48
C GLU A 6 13.99 38.89 50.27
N ARG A 7 14.34 38.43 49.08
CA ARG A 7 13.45 38.52 47.92
C ARG A 7 13.07 37.09 47.56
N GLY A 8 11.86 36.70 47.95
CA GLY A 8 11.24 35.45 47.53
C GLY A 8 11.12 35.41 46.01
N SER A 9 11.80 34.46 45.38
CA SER A 9 11.61 34.14 43.97
C SER A 9 10.27 33.42 43.81
N ARG A 10 9.22 34.16 43.46
CA ARG A 10 7.94 33.58 43.02
C ARG A 10 8.18 32.92 41.67
N ARG A 11 8.17 31.57 41.63
CA ARG A 11 8.09 30.81 40.38
C ARG A 11 6.76 31.16 39.67
N PRO A 12 6.74 31.57 38.39
CA PRO A 12 5.48 31.74 37.69
C PRO A 12 4.84 30.36 37.53
N GLY A 13 3.58 30.25 37.94
CA GLY A 13 2.83 28.99 37.97
C GLY A 13 2.70 28.39 36.57
N GLY A 14 3.28 27.20 36.38
CA GLY A 14 2.99 26.36 35.22
C GLY A 14 1.57 25.79 35.34
N ARG A 15 0.76 25.96 34.29
CA ARG A 15 -0.59 25.37 34.19
C ARG A 15 -0.49 23.85 34.38
N LYS A 16 -1.32 23.28 35.27
CA LYS A 16 -1.43 21.82 35.40
C LYS A 16 -1.90 21.24 34.06
N PRO A 17 -1.26 20.17 33.54
CA PRO A 17 -1.59 19.62 32.24
C PRO A 17 -3.06 19.20 32.18
N SER A 18 -3.73 19.58 31.10
CA SER A 18 -5.15 19.31 30.86
C SER A 18 -5.37 17.84 30.46
N LYS A 19 -6.64 17.40 30.45
CA LYS A 19 -7.00 16.08 29.93
C LYS A 19 -6.59 15.93 28.45
N GLU A 20 -6.63 17.03 27.69
CA GLU A 20 -6.19 17.08 26.28
C GLU A 20 -4.67 16.86 26.18
N ASP A 21 -3.88 17.49 27.06
CA ASP A 21 -2.42 17.29 27.12
C ASP A 21 -2.07 15.81 27.41
N HIS A 22 -2.91 15.15 28.23
CA HIS A 22 -2.75 13.74 28.55
C HIS A 22 -3.09 12.83 27.35
N GLN A 23 -4.12 13.17 26.57
CA GLN A 23 -4.51 12.41 25.38
C GLN A 23 -3.50 12.59 24.24
N ILE A 24 -2.99 13.80 24.04
CA ILE A 24 -1.92 14.08 23.07
C ILE A 24 -0.68 13.25 23.41
N ARG A 25 -0.27 13.21 24.69
CA ARG A 25 0.87 12.38 25.13
C ARG A 25 0.64 10.88 24.92
N LYS A 26 -0.60 10.40 25.08
CA LYS A 26 -0.94 9.00 24.82
C LYS A 26 -0.93 8.68 23.33
N ALA A 27 -1.41 9.59 22.48
CA ALA A 27 -1.38 9.45 21.03
C ALA A 27 0.05 9.49 20.44
N PHE A 28 0.95 10.26 21.07
CA PHE A 28 2.36 10.35 20.67
C PHE A 28 3.30 9.40 21.42
N LYS A 29 2.79 8.40 22.16
CA LYS A 29 3.63 7.26 22.58
C LYS A 29 4.09 6.54 21.32
N ARG A 30 5.29 6.87 20.84
CA ARG A 30 6.00 6.12 19.81
C ARG A 30 5.93 4.64 20.20
N LYS A 31 5.34 3.83 19.32
CA LYS A 31 5.37 2.37 19.45
C LYS A 31 6.81 1.94 19.73
N GLY A 32 6.98 1.07 20.70
CA GLY A 32 8.31 0.64 21.15
C GLY A 32 9.10 0.03 20.00
N TRP A 33 10.42 0.22 20.00
CA TRP A 33 11.35 -0.31 18.99
C TRP A 33 11.19 -1.81 18.71
N SER A 34 10.72 -2.59 19.69
CA SER A 34 10.41 -4.01 19.59
C SER A 34 9.14 -4.32 18.77
N GLU A 35 8.13 -3.46 18.88
CA GLU A 35 6.84 -3.60 18.17
C GLU A 35 6.99 -3.28 16.67
N VAL A 36 7.90 -2.36 16.34
CA VAL A 36 8.27 -2.02 14.96
C VAL A 36 8.99 -3.21 14.29
N LYS A 37 9.99 -3.82 14.94
CA LYS A 37 10.74 -4.97 14.39
C LYS A 37 9.87 -6.23 14.15
N ALA A 38 8.91 -6.51 15.04
CA ALA A 38 8.04 -7.69 14.88
C ALA A 38 7.07 -7.53 13.70
N ASN A 39 6.51 -6.32 13.53
CA ASN A 39 5.65 -6.00 12.39
C ASN A 39 6.43 -6.06 11.06
N ASP A 40 7.68 -5.59 11.07
CA ASP A 40 8.57 -5.67 9.90
C ASP A 40 8.94 -7.12 9.55
N SER A 41 9.18 -7.96 10.55
CA SER A 41 9.49 -9.39 10.33
C SER A 41 8.31 -10.15 9.71
N TRP A 42 7.08 -9.91 10.18
CA TRP A 42 5.89 -10.50 9.58
C TRP A 42 5.67 -10.05 8.13
N ALA A 43 5.92 -8.77 7.82
CA ALA A 43 5.83 -8.27 6.46
C ALA A 43 6.83 -8.98 5.53
N ILE A 44 8.07 -9.22 5.99
CA ILE A 44 9.07 -9.97 5.22
C ILE A 44 8.58 -11.40 4.94
N PHE A 45 8.07 -12.11 5.95
CA PHE A 45 7.52 -13.46 5.74
C PHE A 45 6.35 -13.47 4.77
N LYS A 46 5.48 -12.45 4.83
CA LYS A 46 4.36 -12.31 3.89
C LYS A 46 4.84 -12.07 2.46
N ILE A 47 5.78 -11.16 2.26
CA ILE A 47 6.38 -10.88 0.95
C ILE A 47 7.01 -12.16 0.38
N MET A 48 7.82 -12.87 1.18
CA MET A 48 8.42 -14.14 0.75
C MET A 48 7.37 -15.19 0.38
N SER A 49 6.28 -15.29 1.15
CA SER A 49 5.17 -16.20 0.86
C SER A 49 4.47 -15.84 -0.46
N GLU A 50 4.23 -14.56 -0.74
CA GLU A 50 3.63 -14.09 -1.99
C GLU A 50 4.55 -14.38 -3.20
N PHE A 51 5.87 -14.22 -3.05
CA PHE A 51 6.82 -14.60 -4.09
C PHE A 51 6.78 -16.10 -4.38
N VAL A 52 6.84 -16.96 -3.36
CA VAL A 52 6.79 -18.43 -3.54
C VAL A 52 5.49 -18.84 -4.23
N ALA A 53 4.34 -18.36 -3.74
CA ALA A 53 3.04 -18.65 -4.34
C ALA A 53 2.95 -18.16 -5.80
N GLY A 54 3.51 -16.98 -6.09
CA GLY A 54 3.59 -16.42 -7.44
C GLY A 54 4.43 -17.30 -8.37
N PHE A 55 5.62 -17.74 -7.94
CA PHE A 55 6.46 -18.62 -8.74
C PHE A 55 5.79 -19.96 -9.02
N GLU A 56 5.25 -20.63 -8.00
CA GLU A 56 4.59 -21.93 -8.17
C GLU A 56 3.39 -21.84 -9.14
N THR A 57 2.61 -20.77 -9.05
CA THR A 57 1.45 -20.54 -9.92
C THR A 57 1.87 -20.26 -11.37
N LEU A 58 2.89 -19.42 -11.56
CA LEU A 58 3.32 -18.97 -12.89
C LEU A 58 4.28 -19.94 -13.60
N GLN A 59 4.89 -20.89 -12.88
CA GLN A 59 5.87 -21.84 -13.41
C GLN A 59 5.36 -22.70 -14.58
N ARG A 60 4.06 -22.92 -14.68
CA ARG A 60 3.45 -23.80 -15.70
C ARG A 60 2.90 -23.05 -16.91
N ILE A 61 3.07 -21.72 -16.96
CA ILE A 61 2.42 -20.89 -17.97
C ILE A 61 3.23 -20.87 -19.27
N ARG A 62 2.51 -20.94 -20.39
CA ARG A 62 3.04 -20.85 -21.78
C ARG A 62 3.51 -19.41 -22.07
N PRO A 63 4.14 -19.10 -23.23
CA PRO A 63 4.51 -17.73 -23.55
C PRO A 63 3.33 -16.77 -23.39
N CYS A 64 3.53 -15.69 -22.63
CA CYS A 64 2.48 -14.73 -22.29
C CYS A 64 2.84 -13.33 -22.73
N VAL A 65 1.81 -12.54 -23.00
CA VAL A 65 1.90 -11.10 -23.24
C VAL A 65 1.21 -10.37 -22.09
N SER A 66 1.91 -9.42 -21.48
CA SER A 66 1.35 -8.55 -20.45
C SER A 66 0.68 -7.34 -21.09
N ILE A 67 -0.61 -7.12 -20.83
CA ILE A 67 -1.37 -5.97 -21.33
C ILE A 67 -1.66 -5.00 -20.20
N PHE A 68 -1.31 -3.73 -20.42
CA PHE A 68 -1.53 -2.63 -19.49
C PHE A 68 -2.41 -1.56 -20.14
N GLY A 69 -3.17 -0.84 -19.32
CA GLY A 69 -3.93 0.32 -19.76
C GLY A 69 -4.80 0.89 -18.66
N SER A 70 -5.62 1.87 -19.04
CA SER A 70 -6.47 2.60 -18.11
C SER A 70 -7.52 1.71 -17.44
N ALA A 71 -7.61 1.80 -16.11
CA ALA A 71 -8.69 1.19 -15.32
C ALA A 71 -10.04 1.92 -15.49
N ARG A 72 -10.06 3.05 -16.20
CA ARG A 72 -11.22 3.95 -16.33
C ARG A 72 -11.88 3.91 -17.72
N THR A 73 -11.26 3.20 -18.66
CA THR A 73 -11.82 3.02 -20.00
C THR A 73 -13.13 2.25 -19.88
N ARG A 74 -14.17 2.73 -20.55
CA ARG A 74 -15.49 2.09 -20.53
C ARG A 74 -15.67 1.13 -21.73
N PRO A 75 -16.56 0.13 -21.66
CA PRO A 75 -16.78 -0.84 -22.74
C PRO A 75 -17.23 -0.25 -24.09
N ASP A 76 -17.87 0.92 -24.07
CA ASP A 76 -18.32 1.64 -25.27
C ASP A 76 -17.17 2.32 -26.05
N GLN A 77 -16.00 2.46 -25.43
CA GLN A 77 -14.86 3.13 -26.03
C GLN A 77 -14.10 2.21 -27.00
N ALA A 78 -13.54 2.80 -28.06
CA ALA A 78 -12.84 2.06 -29.10
C ALA A 78 -11.63 1.30 -28.56
N GLU A 79 -10.92 1.86 -27.58
CA GLU A 79 -9.74 1.25 -26.97
C GLU A 79 -10.10 -0.04 -26.21
N TYR A 80 -11.28 -0.10 -25.58
CA TYR A 80 -11.76 -1.30 -24.90
C TYR A 80 -11.98 -2.43 -25.92
N GLN A 81 -12.75 -2.15 -26.96
CA GLN A 81 -13.10 -3.12 -28.00
C GLN A 81 -11.86 -3.58 -28.79
N LEU A 82 -10.94 -2.65 -29.06
CA LEU A 82 -9.67 -2.96 -29.68
C LEU A 82 -8.82 -3.88 -28.79
N THR A 83 -8.76 -3.61 -27.49
CA THR A 83 -8.01 -4.46 -26.55
C THR A 83 -8.60 -5.86 -26.48
N GLU A 84 -9.93 -5.99 -26.42
CA GLU A 84 -10.62 -7.30 -26.46
C GLU A 84 -10.22 -8.08 -27.72
N ARG A 85 -10.25 -7.44 -28.89
CA ARG A 85 -9.85 -8.06 -30.15
C ARG A 85 -8.35 -8.41 -30.22
N ILE A 86 -7.47 -7.58 -29.66
CA ILE A 86 -6.03 -7.88 -29.58
C ILE A 86 -5.80 -9.12 -28.71
N ALA A 87 -6.43 -9.19 -27.54
CA ALA A 87 -6.29 -10.33 -26.63
C ALA A 87 -6.80 -11.62 -27.26
N GLU A 88 -7.95 -11.59 -27.95
CA GLU A 88 -8.50 -12.73 -28.69
C GLU A 88 -7.51 -13.25 -29.75
N LEU A 89 -6.87 -12.34 -30.49
CA LEU A 89 -5.90 -12.72 -31.52
C LEU A 89 -4.65 -13.35 -30.89
N LEU A 90 -4.18 -12.83 -29.76
CA LEU A 90 -3.03 -13.38 -29.03
C LEU A 90 -3.30 -14.81 -28.56
N THR A 91 -4.45 -15.07 -27.94
CA THR A 91 -4.78 -16.41 -27.41
C THR A 91 -5.03 -17.41 -28.53
N ARG A 92 -5.63 -16.98 -29.65
CA ARG A 92 -5.72 -17.80 -30.88
C ARG A 92 -4.37 -18.21 -31.45
N HIS A 93 -3.32 -17.41 -31.23
CA HIS A 93 -1.95 -17.71 -31.67
C HIS A 93 -1.14 -18.46 -30.61
N GLY A 94 -1.77 -18.89 -29.51
CA GLY A 94 -1.16 -19.73 -28.48
C GLY A 94 -0.42 -18.97 -27.39
N TYR A 95 -0.54 -17.64 -27.34
CA TYR A 95 -0.03 -16.82 -26.23
C TYR A 95 -1.04 -16.75 -25.09
N GLY A 96 -0.60 -16.74 -23.85
CA GLY A 96 -1.44 -16.32 -22.73
C GLY A 96 -1.47 -14.79 -22.58
N VAL A 97 -2.47 -14.27 -21.87
CA VAL A 97 -2.59 -12.85 -21.54
C VAL A 97 -2.48 -12.67 -20.03
N ILE A 98 -1.65 -11.72 -19.60
CA ILE A 98 -1.49 -11.34 -18.20
C ILE A 98 -1.86 -9.87 -18.04
N THR A 99 -2.62 -9.54 -16.99
CA THR A 99 -3.04 -8.18 -16.67
C THR A 99 -2.92 -7.91 -15.18
N GLY A 100 -3.16 -6.67 -14.76
CA GLY A 100 -3.28 -6.31 -13.34
C GLY A 100 -4.62 -6.71 -12.71
N GLY A 101 -5.54 -7.34 -13.45
CA GLY A 101 -6.83 -7.83 -12.94
C GLY A 101 -7.87 -6.76 -12.59
N GLY A 102 -7.62 -5.49 -12.91
CA GLY A 102 -8.56 -4.39 -12.67
C GLY A 102 -9.59 -4.18 -13.78
N PRO A 103 -10.46 -3.16 -13.65
CA PRO A 103 -11.44 -2.79 -14.68
C PRO A 103 -10.81 -2.15 -15.92
N GLY A 104 -11.64 -1.80 -16.90
CA GLY A 104 -11.23 -1.06 -18.10
C GLY A 104 -10.39 -1.91 -19.06
N ILE A 105 -9.22 -1.41 -19.49
CA ILE A 105 -8.38 -2.12 -20.48
C ILE A 105 -7.93 -3.50 -19.96
N MET A 106 -7.68 -3.64 -18.65
CA MET A 106 -7.28 -4.93 -18.06
C MET A 106 -8.42 -5.95 -18.12
N GLU A 107 -9.66 -5.50 -17.85
CA GLU A 107 -10.85 -6.32 -17.99
C GLU A 107 -11.09 -6.69 -19.45
N ALA A 108 -10.97 -5.73 -20.38
CA ALA A 108 -11.11 -5.97 -21.82
C ALA A 108 -10.12 -7.04 -22.33
N ALA A 109 -8.86 -6.95 -21.87
CA ALA A 109 -7.82 -7.92 -22.20
C ALA A 109 -8.16 -9.32 -21.64
N ASN A 110 -8.58 -9.42 -20.38
CA ASN A 110 -8.99 -10.71 -19.80
C ASN A 110 -10.24 -11.28 -20.45
N LYS A 111 -11.16 -10.43 -20.94
CA LYS A 111 -12.39 -10.84 -21.61
C LYS A 111 -12.13 -11.38 -23.01
N GLY A 112 -11.21 -10.76 -23.74
CA GLY A 112 -10.85 -11.18 -25.09
C GLY A 112 -9.95 -12.40 -25.13
N ALA A 113 -9.11 -12.59 -24.10
CA ALA A 113 -8.18 -13.71 -23.97
C ALA A 113 -8.89 -15.06 -23.79
#